data_AF-A0A3D0RQI7-F1
#
_entry.id   AF-A0A3D0RQI7-F1
#
_cell.length_a   1.000
_cell.length_b   1.000
_cell.length_c   1.000
_cell.angle_alpha   90.00
_cell.angle_beta   90.00
_cell.angle_gamma   90.00
#
_symmetry.space_group_name_H-M   'P 1'
#
loop_
_entity.id
_entity.type
_entity.pdbx_description
1 polymer ?
#
loop_
_entity_poly.entity_id
_entity_poly.type
_entity_poly.pdbx_seq_one_letter_code
_entity_poly.pdbx_strand_id
1 'polypeptide(L)'
;MGLIDENRYGLYRQLAWAANTLNRGYYLWKVNALSTYILSDGQVIPIDPTINAGTAAVQYFFSQLSDIGAWQIDVGASGVIVTYFVFFGNPFGYAIEPLIPADFSQPEMQLPFRAGESWYFTGGPHGGWDAGSAWAALDFAPPNNTDGNCNVSPFWVTAMADGLIIRASDGAVAQDLDNDGYEQTGWVILYMHVAEQDRVQPNEYIFANENIGHPSCEGGISNATHLHIARKYNGEWISADGSLPFILSGWVSSGDGVQYNGFLTRGSQVIEAWDSANDFNLITR
;
A
#
# COMPACT_ATOMS: atom_id res chain seq x y z
N MET A 1 -6.99 21.55 3.13
CA MET A 1 -6.90 21.02 1.76
C MET A 1 -8.11 21.39 0.91
N GLY A 2 -9.14 22.06 1.46
CA GLY A 2 -10.23 22.65 0.67
C GLY A 2 -11.52 21.84 0.68
N LEU A 3 -11.48 20.59 1.19
CA LEU A 3 -12.68 19.78 1.36
C LEU A 3 -13.56 20.33 2.50
N ILE A 4 -14.82 20.60 2.19
CA ILE A 4 -15.84 21.00 3.16
C ILE A 4 -16.60 19.74 3.61
N ASP A 5 -16.13 19.11 4.68
CA ASP A 5 -16.71 17.91 5.30
C ASP A 5 -16.48 17.93 6.82
N GLU A 6 -17.56 17.93 7.60
CA GLU A 6 -17.52 17.97 9.07
C GLU A 6 -16.77 16.76 9.67
N ASN A 7 -16.84 15.58 9.02
CA ASN A 7 -16.14 14.38 9.48
C ASN A 7 -14.63 14.43 9.19
N ARG A 8 -14.18 15.36 8.36
CA ARG A 8 -12.78 15.55 7.97
C ARG A 8 -12.24 16.92 8.38
N TYR A 9 -12.77 17.45 9.49
CA TYR A 9 -12.28 18.68 10.10
C TYR A 9 -10.85 18.53 10.63
N GLY A 10 -10.04 19.59 10.50
CA GLY A 10 -8.66 19.67 11.01
C GLY A 10 -7.58 19.27 10.01
N LEU A 11 -6.35 19.72 10.25
CA LEU A 11 -5.22 19.57 9.31
C LEU A 11 -4.94 18.10 8.99
N TYR A 12 -4.81 17.24 9.99
CA TYR A 12 -4.51 15.82 9.80
C TYR A 12 -5.51 15.11 8.87
N ARG A 13 -6.81 15.26 9.13
CA ARG A 13 -7.86 14.58 8.33
C ARG A 13 -7.96 15.13 6.91
N GLN A 14 -7.71 16.43 6.74
CA GLN A 14 -7.61 17.07 5.43
C GLN A 14 -6.40 16.54 4.63
N LEU A 15 -5.25 16.37 5.27
CA LEU A 15 -4.05 15.81 4.65
C LEU A 15 -4.25 14.33 4.29
N ALA A 16 -4.82 13.53 5.20
CA ALA A 16 -5.12 12.12 4.95
C ALA A 16 -6.08 11.96 3.76
N TRP A 17 -7.16 12.75 3.71
CA TRP A 17 -8.07 12.77 2.57
C TRP A 17 -7.36 13.15 1.27
N ALA A 18 -6.55 14.21 1.29
CA ALA A 18 -5.87 14.68 0.09
C ALA A 18 -4.88 13.63 -0.44
N ALA A 19 -4.06 13.04 0.44
CA ALA A 19 -3.14 11.96 0.07
C ALA A 19 -3.89 10.75 -0.50
N ASN A 20 -4.98 10.34 0.13
CA ASN A 20 -5.80 9.22 -0.33
C ASN A 20 -6.46 9.50 -1.70
N THR A 21 -6.91 10.74 -1.91
CA THR A 21 -7.54 11.18 -3.17
C THR A 21 -6.53 11.29 -4.31
N LEU A 22 -5.33 11.80 -4.03
CA LEU A 22 -4.22 11.82 -4.99
C LEU A 22 -3.82 10.39 -5.38
N ASN A 23 -3.63 9.49 -4.41
CA ASN A 23 -3.36 8.08 -4.67
C ASN A 23 -4.45 7.47 -5.56
N ARG A 24 -5.73 7.73 -5.26
CA ARG A 24 -6.84 7.18 -6.04
C ARG A 24 -6.76 7.60 -7.51
N GLY A 25 -6.55 8.89 -7.78
CA GLY A 25 -6.37 9.37 -9.16
C GLY A 25 -5.15 8.77 -9.84
N TYR A 26 -4.04 8.64 -9.11
CA TYR A 26 -2.79 8.05 -9.59
C TYR A 26 -2.98 6.59 -10.02
N TYR A 27 -3.45 5.73 -9.11
CA TYR A 27 -3.51 4.29 -9.34
C TYR A 27 -4.64 3.89 -10.28
N LEU A 28 -5.81 4.53 -10.20
CA LEU A 28 -6.89 4.24 -11.14
C LEU A 28 -6.51 4.62 -12.57
N TRP A 29 -5.72 5.68 -12.77
CA TRP A 29 -5.14 6.00 -14.08
C TRP A 29 -4.21 4.90 -14.57
N LYS A 30 -3.25 4.47 -13.73
CA LYS A 30 -2.26 3.45 -14.10
C LYS A 30 -2.88 2.12 -14.56
N VAL A 31 -4.02 1.75 -13.99
CA VAL A 31 -4.73 0.51 -14.34
C VAL A 31 -5.86 0.71 -15.37
N ASN A 32 -5.95 1.88 -15.99
CA ASN A 32 -7.00 2.24 -16.96
C ASN A 32 -8.43 2.12 -16.42
N ALA A 33 -8.62 2.34 -15.11
CA ALA A 33 -9.93 2.33 -14.46
C ALA A 33 -10.67 3.68 -14.52
N LEU A 34 -10.02 4.73 -15.04
CA LEU A 34 -10.63 6.03 -15.28
C LEU A 34 -10.47 6.45 -16.75
N SER A 35 -11.55 6.96 -17.33
CA SER A 35 -11.55 7.61 -18.65
C SER A 35 -12.08 9.05 -18.61
N THR A 36 -12.70 9.46 -17.49
CA THR A 36 -13.27 10.78 -17.27
C THR A 36 -13.12 11.23 -15.83
N TYR A 37 -13.02 12.53 -15.60
CA TYR A 37 -13.25 13.17 -14.31
C TYR A 37 -14.71 13.64 -14.20
N ILE A 38 -15.30 13.48 -13.02
CA ILE A 38 -16.60 14.06 -12.68
C ILE A 38 -16.32 15.17 -11.66
N LEU A 39 -16.62 16.41 -12.03
CA LEU A 39 -16.37 17.61 -11.23
C LEU A 39 -17.43 17.79 -10.14
N SER A 40 -17.21 18.72 -9.20
CA SER A 40 -18.15 18.94 -8.08
C SER A 40 -19.51 19.51 -8.51
N ASP A 41 -19.59 20.11 -9.69
CA ASP A 41 -20.83 20.58 -10.34
C ASP A 41 -21.48 19.51 -11.26
N GLY A 42 -20.92 18.30 -11.31
CA GLY A 42 -21.39 17.18 -12.12
C GLY A 42 -20.93 17.20 -13.58
N GLN A 43 -20.12 18.19 -13.99
CA GLN A 43 -19.55 18.17 -15.33
C GLN A 43 -18.56 17.02 -15.52
N VAL A 44 -18.53 16.48 -16.74
CA VAL A 44 -17.70 15.34 -17.10
C VAL A 44 -16.61 15.78 -18.06
N ILE A 45 -15.35 15.56 -17.68
CA ILE A 45 -14.17 15.94 -18.46
C ILE A 45 -13.45 14.67 -18.91
N PRO A 46 -13.27 14.43 -20.22
CA PRO A 46 -12.47 13.33 -20.70
C PRO A 46 -11.00 13.52 -20.29
N ILE A 47 -10.36 12.44 -19.86
CA ILE A 47 -8.94 12.51 -19.50
C ILE A 47 -8.10 12.43 -20.78
N ASP A 48 -7.09 13.28 -20.89
CA ASP A 48 -6.12 13.22 -21.98
C ASP A 48 -5.24 11.95 -21.82
N PRO A 49 -5.26 10.99 -22.76
CA PRO A 49 -4.53 9.73 -22.65
C PRO A 49 -3.00 9.87 -22.68
N THR A 50 -2.47 11.08 -22.91
CA THR A 50 -1.03 11.34 -23.01
C THR A 50 -0.40 11.79 -21.68
N ILE A 51 -1.21 12.05 -20.65
CA ILE A 51 -0.69 12.51 -19.35
C ILE A 51 -0.07 11.38 -18.53
N ASN A 52 0.88 11.73 -17.65
CA ASN A 52 1.41 10.79 -16.68
C ASN A 52 0.47 10.64 -15.46
N ALA A 53 0.71 9.60 -14.65
CA ALA A 53 -0.12 9.29 -13.49
C ALA A 53 -0.09 10.39 -12.40
N GLY A 54 1.01 11.14 -12.27
CA GLY A 54 1.09 12.27 -11.35
C GLY A 54 0.17 13.42 -11.75
N THR A 55 0.13 13.77 -13.04
CA THR A 55 -0.82 14.75 -13.58
C THR A 55 -2.26 14.25 -13.43
N ALA A 56 -2.52 12.97 -13.69
CA ALA A 56 -3.83 12.38 -13.52
C ALA A 56 -4.32 12.45 -12.05
N ALA A 57 -3.43 12.20 -11.09
CA ALA A 57 -3.69 12.31 -9.66
C ALA A 57 -4.13 13.73 -9.25
N VAL A 58 -3.39 14.74 -9.71
CA VAL A 58 -3.66 16.15 -9.44
C VAL A 58 -4.99 16.59 -10.06
N GLN A 59 -5.24 16.22 -11.32
CA GLN A 59 -6.49 16.54 -12.01
C GLN A 59 -7.69 15.87 -11.33
N TYR A 60 -7.53 14.60 -10.91
CA TYR A 60 -8.53 13.90 -10.12
C TYR A 60 -8.79 14.59 -8.77
N PHE A 61 -7.74 14.98 -8.03
CA PHE A 61 -7.89 15.66 -6.75
C PHE A 61 -8.74 16.92 -6.86
N PHE A 62 -8.45 17.79 -7.82
CA PHE A 62 -9.25 19.00 -8.01
C PHE A 62 -10.66 18.72 -8.54
N SER A 63 -10.88 17.62 -9.26
CA SER A 63 -12.25 17.23 -9.67
C SER A 63 -13.18 16.99 -8.48
N GLN A 64 -12.63 16.62 -7.32
CA GLN A 64 -13.41 16.37 -6.10
C GLN A 64 -13.73 17.67 -5.33
N LEU A 65 -13.17 18.81 -5.74
CA LEU A 65 -13.27 20.09 -5.02
C LEU A 65 -13.93 21.18 -5.86
N SER A 66 -13.60 21.21 -7.15
CA SER A 66 -13.80 22.39 -7.99
C SER A 66 -14.87 22.14 -9.05
N ASP A 67 -15.66 23.18 -9.33
CA ASP A 67 -16.51 23.23 -10.53
C ASP A 67 -15.62 23.43 -11.78
N ILE A 68 -16.21 23.45 -12.98
CA ILE A 68 -15.42 23.58 -14.21
C ILE A 68 -14.54 24.83 -14.26
N GLY A 69 -15.02 25.95 -13.74
CA GLY A 69 -14.31 27.23 -13.83
C GLY A 69 -13.09 27.24 -12.93
N ALA A 70 -13.26 26.81 -11.68
CA ALA A 70 -12.17 26.66 -10.73
C ALA A 70 -11.21 25.55 -11.16
N TRP A 71 -11.72 24.39 -11.61
CA TRP A 71 -10.89 23.25 -12.01
C TRP A 71 -9.93 23.59 -13.14
N GLN A 72 -10.40 24.30 -14.19
CA GLN A 72 -9.55 24.74 -15.31
C GLN A 72 -8.40 25.66 -14.86
N ILE A 73 -8.63 26.47 -13.83
CA ILE A 73 -7.59 27.33 -13.24
C ILE A 73 -6.63 26.48 -12.41
N ASP A 74 -7.16 25.61 -11.54
CA ASP A 74 -6.41 24.80 -10.58
C ASP A 74 -5.41 23.84 -11.24
N VAL A 75 -5.83 23.21 -12.36
CA VAL A 75 -4.99 22.26 -13.12
C VAL A 75 -4.24 22.93 -14.28
N GLY A 76 -4.52 24.21 -14.54
CA GLY A 76 -3.93 24.98 -15.62
C GLY A 76 -2.53 25.52 -15.31
N ALA A 77 -1.95 26.26 -16.26
CA ALA A 77 -0.59 26.79 -16.17
C ALA A 77 -0.38 27.80 -15.03
N SER A 78 -1.46 28.41 -14.52
CA SER A 78 -1.44 29.33 -13.37
C SER A 78 -1.85 28.69 -12.05
N GLY A 79 -2.19 27.40 -12.06
CA GLY A 79 -2.73 26.67 -10.92
C GLY A 79 -1.67 26.08 -10.01
N VAL A 80 -1.92 24.85 -9.57
CA VAL A 80 -1.07 24.14 -8.59
C VAL A 80 0.39 24.02 -9.03
N ILE A 81 0.67 23.98 -10.34
CA ILE A 81 2.03 23.92 -10.85
C ILE A 81 2.86 25.15 -10.46
N VAL A 82 2.25 26.33 -10.36
CA VAL A 82 2.93 27.55 -9.90
C VAL A 82 3.26 27.43 -8.42
N THR A 83 2.30 26.99 -7.61
CA THR A 83 2.51 26.74 -6.18
C THR A 83 3.62 25.71 -5.95
N TYR A 84 3.57 24.59 -6.68
CA TYR A 84 4.61 23.57 -6.62
C TYR A 84 5.98 24.15 -6.98
N PHE A 85 6.07 24.91 -8.07
CA PHE A 85 7.33 25.49 -8.52
C PHE A 85 7.93 26.46 -7.49
N VAL A 86 7.09 27.26 -6.84
CA VAL A 86 7.54 28.21 -5.80
C VAL A 86 8.12 27.49 -4.58
N PHE A 87 7.51 26.37 -4.16
CA PHE A 87 7.95 25.65 -2.96
C PHE A 87 9.05 24.61 -3.22
N PHE A 88 9.00 23.94 -4.37
CA PHE A 88 9.80 22.74 -4.65
C PHE A 88 10.61 22.81 -5.95
N GLY A 89 10.45 23.89 -6.75
CA GLY A 89 11.12 24.03 -8.05
C GLY A 89 10.46 23.22 -9.17
N ASN A 90 11.19 23.01 -10.26
CA ASN A 90 10.68 22.29 -11.43
C ASN A 90 10.43 20.80 -11.10
N PRO A 91 9.18 20.29 -11.12
CA PRO A 91 8.90 18.88 -10.81
C PRO A 91 9.59 17.91 -11.77
N PHE A 92 9.89 18.34 -13.00
CA PHE A 92 10.55 17.50 -14.01
C PHE A 92 12.08 17.53 -13.91
N GLY A 93 12.66 18.37 -13.04
CA GLY A 93 14.11 18.47 -12.89
C GLY A 93 14.76 17.24 -12.25
N TYR A 94 13.98 16.43 -11.54
CA TYR A 94 14.42 15.23 -10.82
C TYR A 94 13.56 14.00 -11.17
N ALA A 95 12.85 14.05 -12.31
CA ALA A 95 11.97 12.96 -12.72
C ALA A 95 12.77 11.71 -13.09
N ILE A 96 12.34 10.55 -12.57
CA ILE A 96 12.80 9.22 -12.97
C ILE A 96 11.68 8.62 -13.83
N GLU A 97 11.94 8.46 -15.12
CA GLU A 97 10.94 7.99 -16.08
C GLU A 97 11.53 6.89 -16.98
N PRO A 98 10.95 5.67 -16.99
CA PRO A 98 9.80 5.24 -16.16
C PRO A 98 10.20 5.02 -14.69
N LEU A 99 9.28 5.31 -13.75
CA LEU A 99 9.49 5.07 -12.31
C LEU A 99 9.71 3.59 -11.99
N ILE A 100 9.02 2.71 -12.74
CA ILE A 100 9.16 1.25 -12.70
C ILE A 100 9.89 0.82 -13.99
N PRO A 101 11.11 0.24 -13.89
CA PRO A 101 11.85 -0.28 -15.05
C PRO A 101 11.09 -1.36 -15.81
N ALA A 102 11.45 -1.59 -17.07
CA ALA A 102 10.83 -2.63 -17.88
C ALA A 102 11.23 -4.05 -17.44
N ASP A 103 12.47 -4.21 -16.96
CA ASP A 103 13.07 -5.43 -16.42
C ASP A 103 12.89 -5.52 -14.90
N PHE A 104 11.65 -5.32 -14.46
CA PHE A 104 11.30 -5.25 -13.05
C PHE A 104 10.85 -6.60 -12.48
N SER A 105 11.56 -7.10 -11.48
CA SER A 105 11.23 -8.33 -10.76
C SER A 105 11.23 -8.11 -9.25
N GLN A 106 10.35 -8.83 -8.56
CA GLN A 106 10.38 -8.89 -7.10
C GLN A 106 11.65 -9.63 -6.64
N PRO A 107 12.35 -9.15 -5.59
CA PRO A 107 13.33 -9.92 -4.85
C PRO A 107 12.73 -11.23 -4.32
N GLU A 108 13.58 -12.20 -4.01
CA GLU A 108 13.13 -13.39 -3.31
C GLU A 108 12.53 -12.98 -1.96
N MET A 109 11.29 -13.41 -1.72
CA MET A 109 10.58 -13.15 -0.48
C MET A 109 9.99 -14.45 0.06
N GLN A 110 10.00 -14.58 1.38
CA GLN A 110 9.41 -15.69 2.11
C GLN A 110 8.12 -15.27 2.82
N LEU A 111 7.30 -16.24 3.20
CA LEU A 111 6.14 -15.99 4.08
C LEU A 111 6.59 -15.31 5.39
N PRO A 112 5.83 -14.33 5.91
CA PRO A 112 6.26 -13.45 7.00
C PRO A 112 6.10 -14.04 8.40
N PHE A 113 6.22 -15.36 8.54
CA PHE A 113 6.11 -16.10 9.80
C PHE A 113 7.06 -17.29 9.80
N ARG A 114 7.31 -17.89 10.97
CA ARG A 114 8.37 -18.91 11.11
C ARG A 114 8.09 -20.18 10.30
N ALA A 115 9.17 -20.81 9.84
CA ALA A 115 9.07 -22.13 9.21
C ALA A 115 8.44 -23.16 10.17
N GLY A 116 7.55 -24.00 9.66
CA GLY A 116 6.79 -24.96 10.46
C GLY A 116 5.59 -24.38 11.19
N GLU A 117 5.37 -23.05 11.18
CA GLU A 117 4.13 -22.44 11.66
C GLU A 117 3.07 -22.41 10.54
N SER A 118 1.81 -22.27 10.96
CA SER A 118 0.68 -22.10 10.05
C SER A 118 -0.14 -20.87 10.42
N TRP A 119 -0.43 -20.04 9.43
CA TRP A 119 -1.16 -18.78 9.58
C TRP A 119 -2.31 -18.74 8.59
N TYR A 120 -3.36 -17.98 8.90
CA TYR A 120 -4.53 -17.87 8.04
C TYR A 120 -4.36 -16.73 7.05
N PHE A 121 -4.68 -16.96 5.77
CA PHE A 121 -4.78 -15.93 4.75
C PHE A 121 -6.11 -15.21 4.88
N THR A 122 -6.11 -14.08 5.57
CA THR A 122 -7.34 -13.40 6.00
C THR A 122 -7.78 -12.28 5.07
N GLY A 123 -6.86 -11.77 4.24
CA GLY A 123 -7.16 -10.69 3.30
C GLY A 123 -6.36 -10.84 2.02
N GLY A 124 -7.07 -10.96 0.90
CA GLY A 124 -6.51 -10.91 -0.43
C GLY A 124 -6.07 -9.49 -0.81
N PRO A 125 -5.72 -9.26 -2.09
CA PRO A 125 -5.28 -7.95 -2.59
C PRO A 125 -6.19 -6.79 -2.15
N HIS A 126 -5.61 -5.82 -1.45
CA HIS A 126 -6.30 -4.61 -1.00
C HIS A 126 -5.31 -3.46 -0.78
N GLY A 127 -5.80 -2.27 -0.43
CA GLY A 127 -5.01 -1.04 -0.36
C GLY A 127 -3.74 -1.18 0.49
N GLY A 128 -2.57 -0.94 -0.11
CA GLY A 128 -1.28 -0.92 0.60
C GLY A 128 -1.24 0.05 1.79
N TRP A 129 -1.92 1.19 1.64
CA TRP A 129 -2.20 2.17 2.67
C TRP A 129 -3.47 2.96 2.31
N ASP A 130 -4.54 2.80 3.10
CA ASP A 130 -5.86 3.39 2.83
C ASP A 130 -6.44 2.95 1.44
N ALA A 131 -7.71 3.25 1.19
CA ALA A 131 -8.49 2.74 0.06
C ALA A 131 -8.22 3.43 -1.30
N GLY A 132 -7.24 4.33 -1.38
CA GLY A 132 -6.86 5.02 -2.61
C GLY A 132 -5.53 4.54 -3.19
N SER A 133 -4.72 3.83 -2.41
CA SER A 133 -3.50 3.18 -2.89
C SER A 133 -3.80 2.02 -3.85
N ALA A 134 -2.77 1.52 -4.54
CA ALA A 134 -2.88 0.25 -5.25
C ALA A 134 -3.33 -0.86 -4.28
N TRP A 135 -3.96 -1.91 -4.83
CA TRP A 135 -4.22 -3.14 -4.10
C TRP A 135 -2.93 -3.92 -3.88
N ALA A 136 -2.06 -3.36 -3.04
CA ALA A 136 -0.66 -3.74 -2.84
C ALA A 136 -0.43 -4.55 -1.56
N ALA A 137 -1.49 -4.84 -0.80
CA ALA A 137 -1.40 -5.55 0.47
C ALA A 137 -2.04 -6.93 0.47
N LEU A 138 -1.61 -7.73 1.44
CA LEU A 138 -2.17 -9.04 1.82
C LEU A 138 -2.19 -9.12 3.36
N ASP A 139 -3.19 -9.80 3.93
CA ASP A 139 -3.31 -9.99 5.38
C ASP A 139 -3.15 -11.45 5.80
N PHE A 140 -2.41 -11.63 6.89
CA PHE A 140 -2.23 -12.92 7.55
C PHE A 140 -2.54 -12.84 9.04
N ALA A 141 -3.41 -13.73 9.53
CA ALA A 141 -3.68 -13.84 10.96
C ALA A 141 -2.87 -14.98 11.60
N PRO A 142 -2.28 -14.77 12.79
CA PRO A 142 -1.54 -15.81 13.49
C PRO A 142 -2.48 -16.93 13.97
N PRO A 143 -1.93 -18.13 14.22
CA PRO A 143 -2.72 -19.24 14.77
C PRO A 143 -3.31 -18.88 16.13
N ASN A 144 -4.43 -19.52 16.48
CA ASN A 144 -5.21 -19.26 17.70
C ASN A 144 -5.79 -17.85 17.83
N ASN A 145 -5.81 -17.05 16.76
CA ASN A 145 -6.58 -15.81 16.71
C ASN A 145 -8.05 -16.06 16.28
N THR A 146 -8.71 -17.06 16.88
CA THR A 146 -10.06 -17.48 16.45
C THR A 146 -11.18 -16.61 17.00
N ASP A 147 -10.90 -15.80 18.02
CA ASP A 147 -11.93 -15.01 18.71
C ASP A 147 -12.17 -13.64 18.05
N GLY A 148 -11.40 -13.30 17.00
CA GLY A 148 -11.50 -12.01 16.30
C GLY A 148 -11.15 -10.79 17.18
N ASN A 149 -10.50 -11.03 18.31
CA ASN A 149 -10.17 -9.98 19.28
C ASN A 149 -8.86 -9.26 18.91
N CYS A 150 -8.71 -8.06 19.46
CA CYS A 150 -7.48 -7.32 19.37
C CYS A 150 -6.54 -7.62 20.54
N ASN A 151 -5.48 -8.39 20.30
CA ASN A 151 -4.45 -8.75 21.28
C ASN A 151 -3.05 -8.77 20.66
N VAL A 152 -2.01 -8.55 21.47
CA VAL A 152 -0.64 -8.84 21.05
C VAL A 152 -0.46 -10.35 20.96
N SER A 153 -0.13 -10.85 19.77
CA SER A 153 0.07 -12.28 19.54
C SER A 153 1.42 -12.74 20.10
N PRO A 154 1.51 -13.94 20.70
CA PRO A 154 2.81 -14.51 21.10
C PRO A 154 3.64 -15.02 19.91
N PHE A 155 3.03 -15.12 18.72
CA PHE A 155 3.71 -15.53 17.49
C PHE A 155 4.50 -14.37 16.89
N TRP A 156 5.54 -14.70 16.13
CA TRP A 156 6.46 -13.72 15.57
C TRP A 156 6.17 -13.47 14.09
N VAL A 157 6.10 -12.19 13.72
CA VAL A 157 6.35 -11.77 12.34
C VAL A 157 7.84 -11.94 12.07
N THR A 158 8.20 -12.53 10.94
CA THR A 158 9.59 -12.65 10.50
C THR A 158 9.84 -11.88 9.21
N ALA A 159 11.05 -11.34 9.05
CA ALA A 159 11.45 -10.60 7.86
C ALA A 159 11.27 -11.46 6.60
N MET A 160 10.63 -10.91 5.57
CA MET A 160 10.39 -11.58 4.29
C MET A 160 11.62 -11.60 3.38
N ALA A 161 12.59 -10.72 3.61
CA ALA A 161 13.84 -10.63 2.87
C ALA A 161 14.93 -10.05 3.79
N ASP A 162 16.16 -10.01 3.30
CA ASP A 162 17.27 -9.30 3.95
C ASP A 162 17.11 -7.79 3.73
N GLY A 163 17.41 -6.96 4.73
CA GLY A 163 17.41 -5.51 4.54
C GLY A 163 17.53 -4.69 5.81
N LEU A 164 17.62 -3.37 5.64
CA LEU A 164 17.74 -2.37 6.70
C LEU A 164 16.35 -1.93 7.19
N ILE A 165 16.12 -1.94 8.50
CA ILE A 165 14.95 -1.28 9.08
C ILE A 165 15.18 0.23 9.09
N ILE A 166 14.37 0.96 8.33
CA ILE A 166 14.47 2.42 8.20
C ILE A 166 13.40 3.18 8.99
N ARG A 167 12.30 2.51 9.35
CA ARG A 167 11.28 3.03 10.25
C ARG A 167 10.63 1.90 11.04
N ALA A 168 10.38 2.13 12.33
CA ALA A 168 9.62 1.24 13.20
C ALA A 168 8.89 2.06 14.28
N SER A 169 7.68 2.49 13.98
CA SER A 169 6.85 3.31 14.87
C SER A 169 5.37 3.16 14.52
N ASP A 170 4.49 3.54 15.45
CA ASP A 170 3.05 3.69 15.19
C ASP A 170 2.39 2.44 14.58
N GLY A 171 2.80 1.24 15.04
CA GLY A 171 2.28 -0.03 14.55
C GLY A 171 2.83 -0.50 13.21
N ALA A 172 3.81 0.21 12.64
CA ALA A 172 4.36 -0.05 11.32
C ALA A 172 5.89 -0.21 11.33
N VAL A 173 6.40 -1.11 10.49
CA VAL A 173 7.82 -1.32 10.21
C VAL A 173 8.05 -1.20 8.70
N ALA A 174 9.05 -0.41 8.30
CA ALA A 174 9.50 -0.30 6.93
C ALA A 174 10.93 -0.85 6.80
N GLN A 175 11.11 -1.81 5.89
CA GLN A 175 12.36 -2.48 5.61
C GLN A 175 12.81 -2.15 4.18
N ASP A 176 13.97 -1.52 4.05
CA ASP A 176 14.66 -1.19 2.81
C ASP A 176 15.57 -2.34 2.37
N LEU A 177 15.49 -2.74 1.10
CA LEU A 177 16.22 -3.89 0.56
C LEU A 177 17.48 -3.52 -0.24
N ASP A 178 17.73 -2.24 -0.51
CA ASP A 178 18.96 -1.78 -1.17
C ASP A 178 19.94 -1.06 -0.21
N ASN A 179 19.48 -0.78 1.02
CA ASN A 179 20.27 -0.27 2.15
C ASN A 179 20.78 1.16 1.95
N ASP A 180 20.10 1.96 1.14
CA ASP A 180 20.40 3.38 1.00
C ASP A 180 19.74 4.25 2.09
N GLY A 181 18.83 3.68 2.87
CA GLY A 181 18.19 4.33 4.01
C GLY A 181 16.92 5.13 3.66
N TYR A 182 16.39 5.00 2.45
CA TYR A 182 15.31 5.83 1.94
C TYR A 182 14.04 5.03 1.58
N GLU A 183 12.88 5.46 2.09
CA GLU A 183 11.60 4.79 1.80
C GLU A 183 11.08 5.00 0.37
N GLN A 184 11.71 5.90 -0.38
CA GLN A 184 11.29 6.38 -1.71
C GLN A 184 12.16 5.86 -2.87
N THR A 185 13.12 4.99 -2.58
CA THR A 185 14.04 4.36 -3.55
C THR A 185 13.98 2.85 -3.37
N GLY A 186 14.41 2.12 -4.41
CA GLY A 186 14.57 0.69 -4.31
C GLY A 186 13.30 -0.05 -3.92
N TRP A 187 13.46 -1.26 -3.40
CA TRP A 187 12.36 -2.04 -2.83
C TRP A 187 12.23 -1.76 -1.34
N VAL A 188 11.00 -1.49 -0.90
CA VAL A 188 10.68 -1.31 0.52
C VAL A 188 9.49 -2.18 0.89
N ILE A 189 9.64 -2.99 1.93
CA ILE A 189 8.55 -3.78 2.51
C ILE A 189 7.94 -3.01 3.68
N LEU A 190 6.61 -2.94 3.73
CA LEU A 190 5.84 -2.48 4.87
C LEU A 190 5.24 -3.67 5.62
N TYR A 191 5.42 -3.70 6.93
CA TYR A 191 4.69 -4.55 7.87
C TYR A 191 3.83 -3.64 8.76
N MET A 192 2.54 -3.92 8.90
CA MET A 192 1.62 -3.16 9.73
C MET A 192 0.94 -4.04 10.77
N HIS A 193 0.34 -3.38 11.76
CA HIS A 193 -0.24 -4.01 12.93
C HIS A 193 0.80 -4.75 13.77
N VAL A 194 2.02 -4.22 13.83
CA VAL A 194 3.10 -4.76 14.65
C VAL A 194 3.16 -4.04 16.00
N ALA A 195 2.99 -4.79 17.09
CA ALA A 195 3.00 -4.27 18.45
C ALA A 195 4.26 -3.47 18.77
N GLU A 196 4.20 -2.49 19.66
CA GLU A 196 5.39 -1.79 20.19
C GLU A 196 6.29 -2.77 20.97
N GLN A 197 5.68 -3.74 21.64
CA GLN A 197 6.38 -4.80 22.33
C GLN A 197 7.26 -5.61 21.36
N ASP A 198 8.55 -5.68 21.67
CA ASP A 198 9.55 -6.47 20.96
C ASP A 198 9.68 -6.15 19.45
N ARG A 199 9.18 -4.98 19.02
CA ARG A 199 9.36 -4.49 17.65
C ARG A 199 10.83 -4.21 17.37
N VAL A 200 11.30 -4.67 16.22
CA VAL A 200 12.62 -4.34 15.67
C VAL A 200 12.83 -2.81 15.63
N GLN A 201 14.06 -2.35 15.81
CA GLN A 201 14.35 -0.92 15.88
C GLN A 201 14.92 -0.37 14.56
N PRO A 202 14.76 0.94 14.27
CA PRO A 202 15.40 1.56 13.11
C PRO A 202 16.93 1.48 13.19
N ASN A 203 17.58 1.42 12.03
CA ASN A 203 19.02 1.22 11.83
C ASN A 203 19.54 -0.18 12.18
N GLU A 204 18.65 -1.16 12.30
CA GLU A 204 19.02 -2.57 12.41
C GLU A 204 18.96 -3.22 11.02
N TYR A 205 20.05 -3.87 10.60
CA TYR A 205 20.04 -4.74 9.44
C TYR A 205 19.57 -6.12 9.88
N ILE A 206 18.52 -6.63 9.25
CA ILE A 206 17.95 -7.93 9.56
C ILE A 206 18.01 -8.86 8.36
N PHE A 207 18.24 -10.13 8.63
CA PHE A 207 18.20 -11.19 7.65
C PHE A 207 16.81 -11.79 7.55
N ALA A 208 16.48 -12.33 6.38
CA ALA A 208 15.27 -13.12 6.18
C ALA A 208 15.17 -14.19 7.29
N ASN A 209 14.00 -14.28 7.92
CA ASN A 209 13.63 -15.13 9.06
C ASN A 209 13.87 -14.54 10.44
N GLU A 210 14.62 -13.45 10.55
CA GLU A 210 14.77 -12.75 11.83
C GLU A 210 13.47 -12.06 12.22
N ASN A 211 13.32 -11.83 13.52
CA ASN A 211 12.08 -11.33 14.11
C ASN A 211 11.86 -9.84 13.79
N ILE A 212 10.67 -9.50 13.29
CA ILE A 212 10.21 -8.11 13.09
C ILE A 212 9.47 -7.59 14.33
N GLY A 213 8.71 -8.45 14.99
CA GLY A 213 7.87 -8.12 16.13
C GLY A 213 6.65 -9.05 16.22
N HIS A 214 5.62 -8.60 16.91
CA HIS A 214 4.40 -9.37 17.15
C HIS A 214 3.18 -8.79 16.44
N PRO A 215 2.33 -9.60 15.77
CA PRO A 215 1.03 -9.13 15.27
C PRO A 215 0.14 -8.57 16.40
N SER A 216 -0.64 -7.55 16.08
CA SER A 216 -1.48 -6.79 17.00
C SER A 216 -2.59 -6.07 16.21
N CYS A 217 -3.10 -4.94 16.73
CA CYS A 217 -3.92 -3.99 15.97
C CYS A 217 -3.37 -2.56 16.08
N GLU A 218 -2.11 -2.41 16.51
CA GLU A 218 -1.48 -1.09 16.58
C GLU A 218 -1.32 -0.48 15.18
N GLY A 219 -1.46 0.83 15.08
CA GLY A 219 -1.30 1.55 13.81
C GLY A 219 -2.50 1.38 12.87
N GLY A 220 -2.95 2.48 12.28
CA GLY A 220 -4.07 2.46 11.32
C GLY A 220 -5.39 1.97 11.91
N ILE A 221 -6.22 1.36 11.06
CA ILE A 221 -7.52 0.77 11.41
C ILE A 221 -7.38 -0.74 11.28
N SER A 222 -7.79 -1.48 12.31
CA SER A 222 -7.81 -2.94 12.30
C SER A 222 -9.01 -3.45 13.10
N ASN A 223 -9.65 -4.52 12.61
CA ASN A 223 -10.79 -5.17 13.23
C ASN A 223 -10.38 -6.28 14.22
N ALA A 224 -9.20 -6.89 14.03
CA ALA A 224 -8.68 -8.01 14.82
C ALA A 224 -7.15 -8.14 14.65
N THR A 225 -6.50 -8.96 15.48
CA THR A 225 -5.05 -9.22 15.35
C THR A 225 -4.67 -9.84 14.00
N HIS A 226 -3.92 -9.12 13.18
CA HIS A 226 -3.38 -9.64 11.94
C HIS A 226 -2.07 -8.94 11.60
N LEU A 227 -1.41 -9.43 10.57
CA LEU A 227 -0.30 -8.77 9.92
C LEU A 227 -0.76 -8.32 8.54
N HIS A 228 -0.67 -7.01 8.29
CA HIS A 228 -0.81 -6.42 6.97
C HIS A 228 0.58 -6.26 6.36
N ILE A 229 0.82 -6.87 5.20
CA ILE A 229 2.07 -6.67 4.44
C ILE A 229 1.80 -5.92 3.15
N ALA A 230 2.70 -5.02 2.76
CA ALA A 230 2.70 -4.38 1.45
C ALA A 230 4.13 -4.14 0.97
N ARG A 231 4.32 -3.82 -0.31
CA ARG A 231 5.63 -3.43 -0.84
C ARG A 231 5.55 -2.24 -1.79
N LYS A 232 6.60 -1.45 -1.78
CA LYS A 232 6.82 -0.31 -2.65
C LYS A 232 8.05 -0.53 -3.50
N TYR A 233 8.07 0.12 -4.67
CA TYR A 233 9.30 0.37 -5.41
C TYR A 233 9.41 1.82 -5.82
N ASN A 234 10.53 2.47 -5.53
CA ASN A 234 10.72 3.92 -5.73
C ASN A 234 9.55 4.77 -5.20
N GLY A 235 9.03 4.40 -4.02
CA GLY A 235 7.90 5.07 -3.37
C GLY A 235 6.52 4.74 -3.95
N GLU A 236 6.43 3.98 -5.05
CA GLU A 236 5.16 3.53 -5.64
C GLU A 236 4.72 2.18 -5.03
N TRP A 237 3.45 2.09 -4.59
CA TRP A 237 2.85 0.82 -4.15
C TRP A 237 2.74 -0.16 -5.32
N ILE A 238 3.30 -1.36 -5.16
CA ILE A 238 3.24 -2.40 -6.18
C ILE A 238 2.07 -3.33 -5.88
N SER A 239 1.11 -3.40 -6.79
CA SER A 239 -0.10 -4.23 -6.63
C SER A 239 0.24 -5.71 -6.42
N ALA A 240 -0.52 -6.35 -5.54
CA ALA A 240 -0.44 -7.76 -5.18
C ALA A 240 -1.10 -8.67 -6.23
N ASP A 241 -1.88 -8.12 -7.16
CA ASP A 241 -2.66 -8.87 -8.16
C ASP A 241 -2.45 -8.39 -9.61
N GLY A 242 -1.53 -7.47 -9.81
CA GLY A 242 -1.19 -6.91 -11.11
C GLY A 242 -0.20 -7.77 -11.89
N SER A 243 0.54 -7.13 -12.80
CA SER A 243 1.56 -7.81 -13.62
C SER A 243 2.75 -8.36 -12.83
N LEU A 244 2.95 -7.88 -11.60
CA LEU A 244 3.97 -8.36 -10.68
C LEU A 244 3.34 -8.70 -9.31
N PRO A 245 2.61 -9.83 -9.20
CA PRO A 245 1.97 -10.23 -7.95
C PRO A 245 3.00 -10.51 -6.86
N PHE A 246 2.57 -10.64 -5.60
CA PHE A 246 3.44 -11.17 -4.57
C PHE A 246 3.86 -12.60 -4.91
N ILE A 247 5.14 -12.88 -4.67
CA ILE A 247 5.68 -14.23 -4.67
C ILE A 247 6.31 -14.49 -3.29
N LEU A 248 5.66 -15.28 -2.45
CA LEU A 248 6.05 -15.51 -1.05
C LEU A 248 6.30 -17.01 -0.82
N SER A 249 7.57 -17.44 -0.72
CA SER A 249 7.92 -18.87 -0.60
C SER A 249 7.25 -19.74 -1.70
N GLY A 250 7.20 -19.21 -2.92
CA GLY A 250 6.58 -19.84 -4.08
C GLY A 250 5.05 -19.71 -4.17
N TRP A 251 4.37 -19.12 -3.18
CA TRP A 251 2.96 -18.74 -3.29
C TRP A 251 2.81 -17.47 -4.11
N VAL A 252 1.98 -17.53 -5.15
CA VAL A 252 1.69 -16.40 -6.04
C VAL A 252 0.31 -15.85 -5.71
N SER A 253 0.21 -14.54 -5.45
CA SER A 253 -1.07 -13.89 -5.16
C SER A 253 -1.84 -13.50 -6.42
N SER A 254 -3.16 -13.43 -6.29
CA SER A 254 -4.09 -12.98 -7.33
C SER A 254 -5.37 -12.45 -6.68
N GLY A 255 -6.03 -11.49 -7.32
CA GLY A 255 -7.34 -10.97 -6.92
C GLY A 255 -8.47 -11.57 -7.76
N ASP A 256 -9.72 -11.49 -7.28
CA ASP A 256 -10.92 -11.90 -8.03
C ASP A 256 -11.69 -10.70 -8.64
N GLY A 257 -11.17 -9.48 -8.47
CA GLY A 257 -11.80 -8.22 -8.87
C GLY A 257 -12.58 -7.50 -7.76
N VAL A 258 -12.65 -8.08 -6.56
CA VAL A 258 -13.22 -7.45 -5.36
C VAL A 258 -12.11 -7.23 -4.33
N GLN A 259 -12.08 -6.04 -3.73
CA GLN A 259 -11.11 -5.70 -2.69
C GLN A 259 -11.18 -6.73 -1.55
N TYR A 260 -10.03 -7.15 -1.02
CA TYR A 260 -9.85 -8.20 0.02
C TYR A 260 -10.14 -9.63 -0.43
N ASN A 261 -10.75 -9.85 -1.59
CA ASN A 261 -10.92 -11.18 -2.13
C ASN A 261 -9.73 -11.56 -3.00
N GLY A 262 -9.33 -12.82 -2.97
CA GLY A 262 -8.25 -13.30 -3.80
C GLY A 262 -7.74 -14.66 -3.39
N PHE A 263 -6.65 -15.07 -4.04
CA PHE A 263 -6.07 -16.39 -3.88
C PHE A 263 -4.55 -16.35 -3.78
N LEU A 264 -4.00 -17.30 -3.02
CA LEU A 264 -2.61 -17.70 -3.08
C LEU A 264 -2.50 -19.06 -3.76
N THR A 265 -1.66 -19.16 -4.79
CA THR A 265 -1.47 -20.39 -5.57
C THR A 265 -0.02 -20.87 -5.50
N ARG A 266 0.19 -22.16 -5.23
CA ARG A 266 1.52 -22.81 -5.28
C ARG A 266 1.39 -24.22 -5.85
N GLY A 267 1.86 -24.41 -7.08
CA GLY A 267 1.68 -25.67 -7.80
C GLY A 267 0.20 -25.97 -8.02
N SER A 268 -0.30 -27.07 -7.44
CA SER A 268 -1.73 -27.44 -7.49
C SER A 268 -2.55 -26.95 -6.29
N GLN A 269 -1.91 -26.31 -5.30
CA GLN A 269 -2.59 -25.78 -4.13
C GLN A 269 -3.10 -24.37 -4.42
N VAL A 270 -4.35 -24.12 -4.05
CA VAL A 270 -5.00 -22.81 -4.15
C VAL A 270 -5.68 -22.55 -2.81
N ILE A 271 -5.39 -21.39 -2.23
CA ILE A 271 -5.90 -20.95 -0.92
C ILE A 271 -6.64 -19.64 -1.15
N GLU A 272 -7.93 -19.61 -0.80
CA GLU A 272 -8.77 -18.43 -0.89
C GLU A 272 -8.60 -17.57 0.37
N ALA A 273 -8.57 -16.25 0.18
CA ALA A 273 -8.59 -15.31 1.29
C ALA A 273 -9.97 -15.30 1.94
N TRP A 274 -10.00 -15.29 3.27
CA TRP A 274 -11.27 -15.27 4.01
C TRP A 274 -11.14 -14.51 5.31
N ASP A 275 -12.06 -13.58 5.57
CA ASP A 275 -12.09 -12.71 6.76
C ASP A 275 -12.53 -13.45 8.04
N SER A 276 -11.95 -14.64 8.26
CA SER A 276 -11.94 -15.40 9.51
C SER A 276 -10.97 -16.59 9.40
N ALA A 277 -10.60 -17.16 10.55
CA ALA A 277 -9.75 -18.35 10.63
C ALA A 277 -10.53 -19.63 10.27
N ASN A 278 -10.17 -20.27 9.16
CA ASN A 278 -10.74 -21.55 8.71
C ASN A 278 -9.65 -22.51 8.20
N ASP A 279 -9.94 -23.80 8.21
CA ASP A 279 -8.98 -24.81 7.73
C ASP A 279 -8.59 -24.62 6.25
N PHE A 280 -9.50 -24.08 5.43
CA PHE A 280 -9.27 -23.92 3.99
C PHE A 280 -8.42 -22.69 3.63
N ASN A 281 -8.33 -21.69 4.51
CA ASN A 281 -7.47 -20.52 4.31
C ASN A 281 -6.15 -20.60 5.09
N LEU A 282 -5.80 -21.77 5.61
CA LEU A 282 -4.58 -22.00 6.38
C LEU A 282 -3.38 -22.26 5.47
N ILE A 283 -2.28 -21.54 5.72
CA ILE A 283 -1.00 -21.69 5.01
C ILE A 283 0.06 -22.16 5.99
N THR A 284 0.75 -23.25 5.66
CA THR A 284 1.94 -23.71 6.36
C THR A 284 3.19 -23.32 5.59
N ARG A 285 4.19 -22.81 6.32
CA ARG A 285 5.50 -22.48 5.77
C ARG A 285 6.48 -23.64 5.82
#